data_AF-A0A411HFE4-F1
#
_entry.id   AF-A0A411HFE4-F1
#
_cell.length_a   1.000
_cell.length_b   1.000
_cell.length_c   1.000
_cell.angle_alpha   90.00
_cell.angle_beta   90.00
_cell.angle_gamma   90.00
#
_symmetry.space_group_name_H-M   'P 1'
#
loop_
_entity.id
_entity.type
_entity.pdbx_description
1 polymer ?
#
loop_
_entity_poly.entity_id
_entity_poly.type
_entity_poly.pdbx_seq_one_letter_code
_entity_poly.pdbx_strand_id
1 'polypeptide(L)'
;MSDPLLAAIIAASAALIVAFLNSILAEVFRRYRDRKSLAAAIAGELASYEPALPIIQQILRTTIQTIEAEARNTVVFRPFEKPKDFVFEKAVERLGLLGPKLAEDVVYVYSNLNAFRVSFGLISTHFIEMSDAEAHARCVACLDAVERTAQRGKPLIAALKNLAGT
;
A
#
# COMPACT_ATOMS: atom_id res chain seq x y z
N MET A 1 -1.59 62.82 22.70
CA MET A 1 -0.35 62.19 22.21
C MET A 1 -0.43 60.72 22.55
N SER A 2 -0.48 59.83 21.56
CA SER A 2 -0.34 58.40 21.79
C SER A 2 1.08 58.13 22.28
N ASP A 3 1.20 57.38 23.38
CA ASP A 3 2.49 56.97 23.94
C ASP A 3 3.21 56.07 22.91
N PRO A 4 4.40 56.45 22.40
CA PRO A 4 5.17 55.65 21.45
C PRO A 4 5.42 54.22 21.92
N LEU A 5 5.52 54.01 23.24
CA LEU A 5 5.68 52.68 23.84
C LEU A 5 4.42 51.82 23.64
N LEU A 6 3.23 52.39 23.85
CA LEU A 6 1.97 51.70 23.66
C LEU A 6 1.77 51.31 22.18
N ALA A 7 2.11 52.22 21.26
CA ALA A 7 2.06 51.94 19.83
C ALA A 7 3.03 50.81 19.42
N ALA A 8 4.25 50.80 19.96
CA ALA A 8 5.23 49.75 19.71
C ALA A 8 4.77 48.38 20.25
N ILE A 9 4.18 48.34 21.46
CA ILE A 9 3.66 47.09 22.06
C ILE A 9 2.48 46.55 21.24
N ILE A 10 1.56 47.41 20.81
CA ILE A 10 0.42 47.00 19.97
C ILE A 10 0.92 46.46 18.63
N ALA A 11 1.85 47.16 17.97
CA ALA A 11 2.42 46.72 16.71
C ALA A 11 3.17 45.39 16.83
N ALA A 12 3.99 45.22 17.87
CA ALA A 12 4.71 43.97 18.13
C ALA A 12 3.75 42.81 18.43
N SER A 13 2.71 43.05 19.23
CA SER A 13 1.69 42.03 19.56
C SER A 13 0.91 41.62 18.31
N ALA A 14 0.50 42.59 17.48
CA ALA A 14 -0.16 42.31 16.21
C ALA A 14 0.75 41.52 15.26
N ALA A 15 2.03 41.88 15.16
CA ALA A 15 3.00 41.16 14.33
C ALA A 15 3.19 39.71 14.80
N LEU A 16 3.27 39.47 16.12
CA LEU A 16 3.35 38.13 16.70
C LEU A 16 2.11 37.28 16.39
N ILE A 17 0.91 37.86 16.53
CA ILE A 17 -0.35 37.18 16.20
C ILE A 17 -0.37 36.81 14.70
N VAL A 18 0.00 37.73 13.81
CA VAL A 18 0.06 37.48 12.36
C VAL A 18 1.08 36.39 12.04
N ALA A 19 2.27 36.43 12.64
CA ALA A 19 3.30 35.42 12.43
C ALA A 19 2.84 34.02 12.89
N PHE A 20 2.18 33.96 14.05
CA PHE A 20 1.62 32.71 14.59
C PHE A 20 0.52 32.13 13.68
N LEU A 21 -0.43 32.96 13.23
CA LEU A 21 -1.49 32.53 12.32
C LEU A 21 -0.92 32.06 10.98
N ASN A 22 0.06 32.77 10.43
CA ASN A 22 0.74 32.37 9.20
C ASN A 22 1.46 31.03 9.34
N SER A 23 2.10 30.78 10.49
CA SER A 23 2.74 29.49 10.79
C SER A 23 1.74 28.33 10.81
N ILE A 24 0.58 28.52 11.47
CA ILE A 24 -0.49 27.51 11.50
C ILE A 24 -1.02 27.24 10.09
N LEU A 25 -1.33 28.29 9.32
CA LEU A 25 -1.86 28.16 7.96
C LEU A 25 -0.86 27.45 7.03
N ALA A 26 0.42 27.81 7.10
CA ALA A 26 1.48 27.16 6.35
C ALA A 26 1.59 25.66 6.71
N GLU A 27 1.50 25.32 7.99
CA GLU A 27 1.54 23.93 8.46
C GLU A 27 0.32 23.14 8.00
N VAL A 28 -0.88 23.70 8.07
CA VAL A 28 -2.12 23.07 7.58
C VAL A 28 -2.02 22.82 6.08
N PHE A 29 -1.56 23.80 5.30
CA PHE A 29 -1.39 23.65 3.85
C PHE A 29 -0.34 22.59 3.52
N ARG A 30 0.78 22.57 4.25
CA ARG A 30 1.83 21.54 4.12
C ARG A 30 1.27 20.14 4.36
N ARG A 31 0.56 19.93 5.48
CA ARG A 31 -0.09 18.64 5.80
C ARG A 31 -1.11 18.22 4.75
N TYR A 32 -1.89 19.16 4.23
CA TYR A 32 -2.86 18.89 3.16
C TYR A 32 -2.16 18.41 1.88
N ARG A 33 -1.10 19.10 1.46
CA ARG A 33 -0.30 18.73 0.29
C ARG A 33 0.38 17.37 0.47
N ASP A 34 0.98 17.15 1.64
CA ASP A 34 1.70 15.91 1.96
C ASP A 34 0.73 14.71 1.96
N ARG A 35 -0.48 14.89 2.50
CA ARG A 35 -1.56 13.88 2.44
C ARG A 35 -1.93 13.51 1.00
N LYS A 36 -2.11 14.50 0.12
CA LYS A 36 -2.43 14.26 -1.29
C LYS A 36 -1.31 13.56 -2.04
N SER A 37 -0.08 14.02 -1.84
CA SER A 37 1.11 13.43 -2.47
C SER A 37 1.30 11.98 -2.04
N LEU A 38 1.13 11.68 -0.75
CA LEU A 38 1.17 10.33 -0.21
C LEU A 38 0.09 9.44 -0.83
N ALA A 39 -1.15 9.93 -0.90
CA ALA A 39 -2.26 9.19 -1.49
C ALA A 39 -2.00 8.87 -2.97
N ALA A 40 -1.52 9.84 -3.76
CA ALA A 40 -1.18 9.67 -5.16
C ALA A 40 -0.07 8.63 -5.37
N ALA A 41 0.99 8.69 -4.56
CA ALA A 41 2.13 7.79 -4.66
C ALA A 41 1.72 6.33 -4.36
N ILE A 42 0.98 6.11 -3.27
CA ILE A 42 0.50 4.77 -2.91
C ILE A 42 -0.50 4.24 -3.93
N ALA A 43 -1.41 5.10 -4.45
CA ALA A 43 -2.33 4.71 -5.51
C ALA A 43 -1.59 4.27 -6.77
N GLY A 44 -0.52 4.98 -7.15
CA GLY A 44 0.31 4.65 -8.30
C GLY A 44 1.01 3.30 -8.17
N GLU A 45 1.65 3.05 -7.02
CA GLU A 45 2.30 1.76 -6.76
C GLU A 45 1.28 0.60 -6.76
N LEU A 46 0.15 0.72 -6.05
CA LEU A 46 -0.89 -0.31 -6.03
C LEU A 46 -1.52 -0.54 -7.42
N ALA A 47 -1.80 0.52 -8.17
CA ALA A 47 -2.35 0.42 -9.52
C ALA A 47 -1.40 -0.28 -10.49
N SER A 48 -0.07 -0.21 -10.27
CA SER A 48 0.91 -0.92 -11.08
C SER A 48 0.79 -2.45 -10.97
N TYR A 49 0.23 -2.95 -9.86
CA TYR A 49 0.03 -4.38 -9.64
C TYR A 49 -1.33 -4.88 -10.15
N GLU A 50 -2.33 -4.01 -10.28
CA GLU A 50 -3.71 -4.37 -10.63
C GLU A 50 -3.81 -5.26 -11.89
N PRO A 51 -3.10 -4.99 -13.00
CA PRO A 51 -3.16 -5.84 -14.20
C PRO A 51 -2.63 -7.26 -14.00
N ALA A 52 -1.70 -7.46 -13.05
CA ALA A 52 -1.06 -8.74 -12.82
C ALA A 52 -1.89 -9.68 -11.93
N LEU A 53 -2.76 -9.12 -11.06
CA LEU A 53 -3.57 -9.91 -10.13
C LEU A 53 -4.41 -11.02 -10.79
N PRO A 54 -5.20 -10.77 -11.87
CA PRO A 54 -5.98 -11.84 -12.49
C PRO A 54 -5.10 -12.93 -13.13
N ILE A 55 -3.91 -12.56 -13.64
CA ILE A 55 -2.96 -13.51 -14.22
C ILE A 55 -2.42 -14.44 -13.12
N ILE A 56 -2.01 -13.87 -11.98
CA ILE A 56 -1.51 -14.63 -10.84
C ILE A 56 -2.60 -15.57 -10.28
N GLN A 57 -3.83 -15.08 -10.15
CA GLN A 57 -4.97 -15.90 -9.73
C GLN A 57 -5.18 -17.09 -10.66
N GLN A 58 -5.13 -16.86 -11.98
CA GLN A 58 -5.28 -17.93 -12.96
C GLN A 58 -4.16 -18.96 -12.87
N ILE A 59 -2.90 -18.53 -12.74
CA ILE A 59 -1.75 -19.43 -12.58
C ILE A 59 -1.92 -20.32 -11.34
N LEU A 60 -2.31 -19.74 -10.20
CA LEU A 60 -2.51 -20.47 -8.95
C LEU A 60 -3.68 -21.44 -9.05
N ARG A 61 -4.82 -21.03 -9.63
CA ARG A 61 -5.97 -21.91 -9.84
C ARG A 61 -5.63 -23.10 -10.75
N THR A 62 -4.96 -22.85 -11.86
CA THR A 62 -4.53 -23.93 -12.76
C THR A 62 -3.54 -24.86 -12.06
N THR A 63 -2.60 -24.33 -11.29
CA THR A 63 -1.66 -25.16 -10.51
C THR A 63 -2.40 -26.06 -9.52
N ILE A 64 -3.37 -25.52 -8.78
CA ILE A 64 -4.21 -26.27 -7.83
C ILE A 64 -4.92 -27.41 -8.57
N GLN A 65 -5.59 -27.11 -9.69
CA GLN A 65 -6.29 -28.10 -10.51
C GLN A 65 -5.35 -29.20 -11.03
N THR A 66 -4.13 -28.84 -11.44
CA THR A 66 -3.13 -29.81 -11.91
C THR A 66 -2.63 -30.73 -10.80
N ILE A 67 -2.52 -30.23 -9.56
CA ILE A 67 -2.18 -31.06 -8.40
C ILE A 67 -3.35 -32.01 -8.08
N GLU A 68 -4.58 -31.52 -8.08
CA GLU A 68 -5.79 -32.33 -7.83
C GLU A 68 -6.01 -33.43 -8.88
N ALA A 69 -5.53 -33.20 -10.11
CA ALA A 69 -5.56 -34.17 -11.20
C ALA A 69 -4.35 -35.13 -11.22
N GLU A 70 -3.55 -35.17 -10.16
CA GLU A 70 -2.33 -35.99 -10.05
C GLU A 70 -1.29 -35.73 -11.15
N ALA A 71 -1.35 -34.57 -11.80
CA ALA A 71 -0.50 -34.16 -12.92
C ALA A 71 0.54 -33.10 -12.54
N ARG A 72 0.86 -32.97 -11.25
CA ARG A 72 1.76 -31.95 -10.69
C ARG A 72 3.14 -31.90 -11.35
N ASN A 73 3.66 -33.05 -11.78
CA ASN A 73 4.95 -33.17 -12.48
C ASN A 73 5.02 -32.37 -13.81
N THR A 74 3.88 -31.92 -14.33
CA THR A 74 3.82 -31.05 -15.51
C THR A 74 4.00 -29.56 -15.18
N VAL A 75 3.92 -29.18 -13.89
CA VAL A 75 4.07 -27.80 -13.44
C VAL A 75 5.53 -27.53 -13.06
N VAL A 76 6.10 -26.50 -13.65
CA VAL A 76 7.46 -26.04 -13.34
C VAL A 76 7.39 -24.57 -12.97
N PHE A 77 7.86 -24.24 -11.77
CA PHE A 77 8.10 -22.87 -11.37
C PHE A 77 9.54 -22.46 -11.65
N ARG A 78 9.72 -21.22 -12.09
CA ARG A 78 11.03 -20.57 -12.13
C ARG A 78 11.24 -19.86 -10.80
N PRO A 79 12.48 -19.77 -10.30
CA PRO A 79 12.77 -19.03 -9.08
C PRO A 79 12.19 -17.62 -9.15
N PHE A 80 11.42 -17.25 -8.13
CA PHE A 80 10.81 -15.94 -7.99
C PHE A 80 11.61 -15.10 -7.00
N GLU A 81 12.08 -13.94 -7.46
CA GLU A 81 12.63 -12.91 -6.58
C GLU A 81 11.52 -11.97 -6.11
N LYS A 82 11.39 -11.83 -4.79
CA LYS A 82 10.39 -10.95 -4.20
C LYS A 82 10.68 -9.48 -4.60
N PRO A 83 9.75 -8.80 -5.29
CA PRO A 83 9.90 -7.39 -5.60
C PRO A 83 9.78 -6.52 -4.34
N LYS A 84 10.43 -5.36 -4.37
CA LYS A 84 10.36 -4.34 -3.30
C LYS A 84 9.20 -3.37 -3.54
N ASP A 85 8.56 -2.95 -2.46
CA ASP A 85 7.52 -1.91 -2.48
C ASP A 85 8.16 -0.56 -2.13
N PHE A 86 8.79 0.06 -3.14
CA PHE A 86 9.62 1.26 -2.95
C PHE A 86 8.86 2.45 -2.37
N VAL A 87 7.58 2.61 -2.71
CA VAL A 87 6.76 3.71 -2.21
C VAL A 87 6.26 3.37 -0.81
N PHE A 88 5.67 2.19 -0.61
CA PHE A 88 5.15 1.77 0.69
C PHE A 88 6.21 1.79 1.80
N GLU A 89 7.40 1.24 1.55
CA GLU A 89 8.49 1.21 2.55
C GLU A 89 8.89 2.62 3.02
N LYS A 90 8.89 3.60 2.11
CA LYS A 90 9.20 5.01 2.41
C LYS A 90 7.99 5.81 2.93
N ALA A 91 6.81 5.20 2.94
CA ALA A 91 5.56 5.85 3.30
C ALA A 91 5.04 5.44 4.68
N VAL A 92 5.56 4.35 5.27
CA VAL A 92 5.05 3.76 6.54
C VAL A 92 4.87 4.80 7.65
N GLU A 93 5.88 5.64 7.89
CA GLU A 93 5.86 6.65 8.96
C GLU A 93 4.81 7.76 8.73
N ARG A 94 4.34 7.92 7.49
CA ARG A 94 3.39 8.96 7.06
C ARG A 94 1.98 8.45 6.80
N LEU A 95 1.73 7.14 6.90
CA LEU A 95 0.41 6.54 6.61
C LEU A 95 -0.73 7.18 7.42
N GLY A 96 -0.44 7.64 8.64
CA GLY A 96 -1.41 8.34 9.49
C GLY A 96 -2.00 9.61 8.84
N LEU A 97 -1.30 10.25 7.89
CA LEU A 97 -1.81 11.40 7.15
C LEU A 97 -3.03 11.07 6.28
N LEU A 98 -3.20 9.81 5.86
CA LEU A 98 -4.33 9.39 5.03
C LEU A 98 -5.66 9.38 5.81
N GLY A 99 -5.58 9.26 7.13
CA GLY A 99 -6.69 8.97 8.03
C GLY A 99 -6.78 7.47 8.35
N PRO A 100 -7.46 7.10 9.45
CA PRO A 100 -7.38 5.76 10.04
C PRO A 100 -7.82 4.66 9.08
N LYS A 101 -8.94 4.86 8.37
CA LYS A 101 -9.50 3.85 7.47
C LYS A 101 -8.57 3.54 6.29
N LEU A 102 -8.09 4.57 5.59
CA LEU A 102 -7.20 4.40 4.45
C LEU A 102 -5.83 3.84 4.88
N ALA A 103 -5.31 4.26 6.03
CA ALA A 103 -4.08 3.70 6.58
C ALA A 103 -4.21 2.18 6.85
N GLU A 104 -5.31 1.77 7.47
CA GLU A 104 -5.62 0.36 7.72
C GLU A 104 -5.75 -0.43 6.40
N ASP A 105 -6.50 0.10 5.43
CA ASP A 105 -6.68 -0.53 4.12
C ASP A 105 -5.34 -0.70 3.38
N VAL A 106 -4.47 0.32 3.41
CA VAL A 106 -3.12 0.26 2.83
C VAL A 106 -2.29 -0.84 3.48
N VAL A 107 -2.20 -0.86 4.81
CA VAL A 107 -1.44 -1.89 5.54
C VAL A 107 -1.99 -3.28 5.25
N TYR A 108 -3.31 -3.45 5.22
CA TYR A 108 -3.95 -4.73 4.91
C TYR A 108 -3.58 -5.23 3.51
N VAL A 109 -3.66 -4.36 2.50
CA VAL A 109 -3.39 -4.74 1.10
C VAL A 109 -1.92 -5.09 0.91
N TYR A 110 -0.99 -4.27 1.42
CA TYR A 110 0.44 -4.58 1.34
C TYR A 110 0.83 -5.81 2.14
N SER A 111 0.20 -6.05 3.30
CA SER A 111 0.45 -7.27 4.09
C SER A 111 0.02 -8.53 3.33
N ASN A 112 -1.12 -8.50 2.63
CA ASN A 112 -1.56 -9.63 1.81
C ASN A 112 -0.71 -9.81 0.54
N LEU A 113 -0.29 -8.72 -0.11
CA LEU A 113 0.70 -8.77 -1.20
C LEU A 113 2.01 -9.40 -0.75
N ASN A 114 2.49 -9.02 0.43
CA ASN A 114 3.70 -9.57 1.02
C ASN A 114 3.54 -11.06 1.38
N ALA A 115 2.40 -11.44 1.99
CA ALA A 115 2.09 -12.83 2.30
C ALA A 115 2.07 -13.70 1.03
N PHE A 116 1.45 -13.21 -0.06
CA PHE A 116 1.54 -13.82 -1.38
C PHE A 116 3.00 -13.97 -1.83
N ARG A 117 3.79 -12.89 -1.88
CA ARG A 117 5.15 -12.92 -2.42
C ARG A 117 6.11 -13.83 -1.65
N VAL A 118 5.99 -13.86 -0.33
CA VAL A 118 6.78 -14.77 0.53
C VAL A 118 6.39 -16.22 0.26
N SER A 119 5.08 -16.50 0.22
CA SER A 119 4.58 -17.85 -0.04
C SER A 119 4.92 -18.34 -1.45
N PHE A 120 4.76 -17.47 -2.44
CA PHE A 120 5.08 -17.76 -3.83
C PHE A 120 6.58 -17.95 -4.06
N GLY A 121 7.44 -17.19 -3.36
CA GLY A 121 8.88 -17.43 -3.36
C GLY A 121 9.21 -18.85 -2.91
N LEU A 122 8.67 -19.26 -1.75
CA LEU A 122 8.87 -20.61 -1.22
C LEU A 122 8.36 -21.70 -2.18
N ILE A 123 7.14 -21.53 -2.70
CA ILE A 123 6.57 -22.43 -3.71
C ILE A 123 7.52 -22.50 -4.91
N SER A 124 7.92 -21.35 -5.47
CA SER A 124 8.72 -21.31 -6.70
C SER A 124 10.07 -22.00 -6.60
N THR A 125 10.67 -22.03 -5.41
CA THR A 125 11.99 -22.64 -5.16
C THR A 125 11.88 -24.11 -4.79
N HIS A 126 10.94 -24.47 -3.94
CA HIS A 126 10.85 -25.82 -3.35
C HIS A 126 9.70 -26.64 -3.92
N PHE A 127 9.05 -26.17 -4.99
CA PHE A 127 7.87 -26.84 -5.54
C PHE A 127 8.09 -28.30 -5.87
N ILE A 128 9.30 -28.75 -6.21
CA ILE A 128 9.55 -30.16 -6.56
C ILE A 128 9.70 -31.02 -5.29
N GLU A 129 10.14 -30.43 -4.19
CA GLU A 129 10.45 -31.12 -2.93
C GLU A 129 9.22 -31.32 -2.03
N MET A 130 8.15 -30.54 -2.24
CA MET A 130 6.93 -30.60 -1.43
C MET A 130 6.16 -31.92 -1.65
N SER A 131 5.33 -32.32 -0.69
CA SER A 131 4.27 -33.31 -0.95
C SER A 131 3.11 -32.67 -1.73
N ASP A 132 2.25 -33.47 -2.36
CA ASP A 132 1.07 -32.93 -3.08
C ASP A 132 0.13 -32.18 -2.13
N ALA A 133 -0.08 -32.71 -0.92
CA ALA A 133 -0.88 -32.05 0.11
C ALA A 133 -0.28 -30.70 0.53
N GLU A 134 1.05 -30.63 0.69
CA GLU A 134 1.72 -29.37 1.02
C GLU A 134 1.64 -28.36 -0.13
N ALA A 135 1.96 -28.80 -1.35
CA ALA A 135 1.92 -27.95 -2.54
C ALA A 135 0.52 -27.38 -2.76
N HIS A 136 -0.52 -28.20 -2.64
CA HIS A 136 -1.92 -27.79 -2.71
C HIS A 136 -2.26 -26.74 -1.66
N ALA A 137 -2.04 -27.05 -0.38
CA ALA A 137 -2.37 -26.15 0.72
C ALA A 137 -1.65 -24.78 0.60
N ARG A 138 -0.39 -24.79 0.18
CA ARG A 138 0.37 -23.55 -0.06
C ARG A 138 -0.16 -22.76 -1.25
N CYS A 139 -0.49 -23.42 -2.37
CA CYS A 139 -1.08 -22.74 -3.52
C CYS A 139 -2.45 -22.13 -3.19
N VAL A 140 -3.28 -22.81 -2.39
CA VAL A 140 -4.56 -22.29 -1.89
C VAL A 140 -4.34 -21.05 -1.01
N ALA A 141 -3.47 -21.14 0.00
CA ALA A 141 -3.19 -20.00 0.87
C ALA A 141 -2.61 -18.79 0.11
N CYS A 142 -1.79 -19.07 -0.91
CA CYS A 142 -1.23 -18.07 -1.82
C CYS A 142 -2.34 -17.39 -2.64
N LEU A 143 -3.28 -18.17 -3.17
CA LEU A 143 -4.43 -17.68 -3.92
C LEU A 143 -5.34 -16.82 -3.04
N ASP A 144 -5.66 -17.27 -1.83
CA ASP A 144 -6.49 -16.51 -0.89
C ASP A 144 -5.88 -15.14 -0.55
N ALA A 145 -4.55 -15.06 -0.43
CA ALA A 145 -3.86 -13.79 -0.21
C ALA A 145 -4.03 -12.83 -1.39
N VAL A 146 -3.88 -13.33 -2.62
CA VAL A 146 -4.07 -12.54 -3.84
C VAL A 146 -5.54 -12.10 -4.00
N GLU A 147 -6.50 -12.95 -3.65
CA GLU A 147 -7.93 -12.63 -3.67
C GLU A 147 -8.28 -11.53 -2.67
N ARG A 148 -7.81 -11.63 -1.42
CA ARG A 148 -7.99 -10.57 -0.40
C ARG A 148 -7.37 -9.25 -0.84
N THR A 149 -6.20 -9.30 -1.47
CA THR A 149 -5.57 -8.12 -2.09
C THR A 149 -6.43 -7.54 -3.19
N ALA A 150 -6.94 -8.35 -4.12
CA ALA A 150 -7.77 -7.86 -5.23
C ALA A 150 -9.09 -7.24 -4.73
N GLN A 151 -9.74 -7.90 -3.76
CA GLN A 151 -11.02 -7.48 -3.21
C GLN A 151 -10.95 -6.10 -2.53
N ARG A 152 -9.91 -5.85 -1.72
CA ARG A 152 -9.74 -4.59 -0.98
C ARG A 152 -8.90 -3.56 -1.74
N GLY A 153 -8.03 -4.00 -2.65
CA GLY A 153 -7.10 -3.16 -3.39
C GLY A 153 -7.79 -2.25 -4.40
N LYS A 154 -8.74 -2.76 -5.18
CA LYS A 154 -9.46 -1.95 -6.17
C LYS A 154 -10.23 -0.76 -5.56
N PRO A 155 -11.09 -0.94 -4.53
CA PRO A 155 -11.74 0.20 -3.89
C PRO A 155 -10.75 1.13 -3.18
N LEU A 156 -9.66 0.60 -2.63
CA LEU A 156 -8.60 1.41 -2.01
C LEU A 156 -7.91 2.32 -3.03
N ILE A 157 -7.52 1.81 -4.20
CA ILE A 157 -6.89 2.60 -5.26
C ILE A 157 -7.82 3.76 -5.66
N ALA A 158 -9.11 3.49 -5.86
CA ALA A 158 -10.09 4.53 -6.18
C ALA A 158 -10.21 5.58 -5.05
N ALA A 159 -10.25 5.15 -3.79
CA ALA A 159 -10.34 6.07 -2.66
C ALA A 159 -9.08 6.95 -2.51
N LEU A 160 -7.89 6.39 -2.74
CA LEU A 160 -6.62 7.13 -2.71
C LEU A 160 -6.52 8.14 -3.86
N LYS A 161 -6.95 7.75 -5.07
CA LYS A 161 -7.06 8.62 -6.24
C LYS A 161 -8.00 9.80 -5.99
N ASN A 162 -9.18 9.54 -5.43
CA ASN A 162 -10.12 10.58 -5.02
C ASN A 162 -9.51 11.53 -3.97
N LEU A 163 -8.77 10.99 -2.99
CA LEU A 163 -8.10 11.81 -1.98
C LEU A 163 -6.98 12.68 -2.59
N ALA A 164 -6.24 12.14 -3.54
CA ALA A 164 -5.19 12.85 -4.27
C ALA A 164 -5.76 13.92 -5.22
N GLY A 165 -6.97 13.72 -5.73
CA GLY A 165 -7.58 14.53 -6.79
C GLY A 165 -7.09 14.14 -8.19
N THR A 166 -6.88 12.84 -8.43
CA THR A 166 -6.36 12.25 -9.68
C THR A 166 -7.24 11.10 -10.16
#